data_AF-A0A7C5Y912-F1
#
_entry.id   AF-A0A7C5Y912-F1
#
_cell.length_a   1.000
_cell.length_b   1.000
_cell.length_c   1.000
_cell.angle_alpha   90.00
_cell.angle_beta   90.00
_cell.angle_gamma   90.00
#
_symmetry.space_group_name_H-M   'P 1'
#
loop_
_entity.id
_entity.type
_entity.pdbx_description
1 polymer ?
#
loop_
_entity_poly.entity_id
_entity_poly.type
_entity_poly.pdbx_seq_one_letter_code
_entity_poly.pdbx_strand_id
1 'polypeptide(L)'
;MKTSGELLNSLAEQLDYCEKMLAMEARLDLVVIMLEDIIEKLSNPPFEIDEEIRAKLLEKAKVCYYRAKTLLYLTETTRGAKY
;
A
#
# COMPACT_ATOMS: atom_id res chain seq x y z
N MET A 1 20.08 -12.30 -6.81
CA MET A 1 19.55 -10.99 -7.26
C MET A 1 18.16 -11.25 -7.79
N LYS A 2 17.12 -10.63 -7.23
CA LYS A 2 15.76 -10.76 -7.78
C LYS A 2 15.72 -10.05 -9.13
N THR A 3 15.13 -10.65 -10.15
CA THR A 3 14.96 -9.99 -11.45
C THR A 3 13.87 -8.92 -11.37
N SER A 4 13.88 -7.96 -12.30
CA SER A 4 12.92 -6.85 -12.32
C SER A 4 11.45 -7.31 -12.26
N GLY A 5 11.13 -8.42 -12.93
CA GLY A 5 9.80 -9.02 -12.92
C GLY A 5 9.41 -9.67 -11.57
N GLU A 6 10.36 -10.26 -10.86
CA GLU A 6 10.09 -10.89 -9.55
C GLU A 6 9.76 -9.85 -8.47
N LEU A 7 10.44 -8.69 -8.48
CA LEU A 7 10.10 -7.63 -7.53
C LEU A 7 8.75 -7.01 -7.87
N LEU A 8 8.43 -6.78 -9.15
CA LEU A 8 7.11 -6.27 -9.56
C LEU A 8 5.98 -7.20 -9.13
N ASN A 9 6.12 -8.50 -9.36
CA ASN A 9 5.14 -9.48 -8.91
C ASN A 9 5.02 -9.47 -7.38
N SER A 10 6.15 -9.39 -6.67
CA SER A 10 6.14 -9.30 -5.21
C SER A 10 5.44 -8.04 -4.70
N LEU A 11 5.62 -6.88 -5.36
CA LEU A 11 4.96 -5.63 -4.99
C LEU A 11 3.46 -5.68 -5.29
N ALA A 12 3.06 -6.28 -6.41
CA ALA A 12 1.66 -6.50 -6.76
C ALA A 12 0.97 -7.42 -5.74
N GLU A 13 1.60 -8.53 -5.36
CA GLU A 13 1.08 -9.45 -4.33
C GLU A 13 0.94 -8.76 -2.96
N GLN A 14 1.92 -7.95 -2.57
CA GLN A 14 1.85 -7.17 -1.33
C GLN A 14 0.73 -6.15 -1.36
N LEU A 15 0.51 -5.49 -2.51
CA LEU A 15 -0.57 -4.54 -2.69
C LEU A 15 -1.94 -5.21 -2.61
N ASP A 16 -2.10 -6.38 -3.25
CA ASP A 16 -3.33 -7.18 -3.17
C ASP A 16 -3.59 -7.68 -1.73
N TYR A 17 -2.54 -8.01 -0.98
CA TYR A 17 -2.68 -8.31 0.45
C TYR A 17 -3.16 -7.08 1.24
N CYS A 18 -2.59 -5.90 0.99
CA CYS A 18 -3.03 -4.66 1.61
C CYS A 18 -4.50 -4.36 1.32
N GLU A 19 -4.98 -4.58 0.09
CA GLU A 19 -6.39 -4.42 -0.27
C GLU A 19 -7.32 -5.34 0.52
N LYS A 20 -6.94 -6.61 0.67
CA LYS A 20 -7.71 -7.57 1.49
C LYS A 20 -7.79 -7.13 2.95
N MET A 21 -6.67 -6.66 3.51
CA MET A 21 -6.62 -6.17 4.88
C MET A 21 -7.46 -4.89 5.06
N LEU A 22 -7.46 -3.99 4.08
CA LEU A 22 -8.32 -2.80 4.07
C LEU A 22 -9.80 -3.15 4.02
N ALA A 23 -10.20 -4.11 3.19
CA ALA A 23 -11.59 -4.56 3.09
C ALA A 23 -12.10 -5.17 4.40
N MET A 24 -11.21 -5.75 5.20
CA MET A 24 -11.51 -6.29 6.53
C MET A 24 -11.32 -5.26 7.66
N GLU A 25 -10.90 -4.03 7.34
CA GLU A 25 -10.51 -2.98 8.30
C GLU A 25 -9.52 -3.47 9.37
N ALA A 26 -8.64 -4.41 8.99
CA ALA A 26 -7.77 -5.12 9.91
C ALA A 26 -6.34 -4.58 9.85
N ARG A 27 -5.71 -4.41 11.02
CA ARG A 27 -4.28 -4.05 11.17
C ARG A 27 -3.91 -2.81 10.34
N LEU A 28 -4.75 -1.78 10.37
CA LEU A 28 -4.60 -0.59 9.52
C LEU A 28 -3.23 0.09 9.66
N ASP A 29 -2.64 0.14 10.87
CA ASP A 29 -1.28 0.65 11.08
C ASP A 29 -0.21 -0.08 10.26
N LEU A 30 -0.29 -1.42 10.24
CA LEU A 30 0.63 -2.26 9.46
C LEU A 30 0.42 -2.04 7.95
N VAL A 31 -0.83 -1.95 7.53
CA VAL A 31 -1.18 -1.69 6.12
C VAL A 31 -0.63 -0.34 5.66
N VAL A 32 -0.72 0.69 6.48
CA VAL A 32 -0.14 2.01 6.20
C VAL A 32 1.38 1.90 5.97
N ILE A 33 2.11 1.25 6.86
CA ILE A 33 3.58 1.09 6.77
C ILE A 33 3.96 0.31 5.50
N MET A 34 3.25 -0.80 5.21
CA MET A 34 3.49 -1.59 4.01
C MET A 34 3.25 -0.78 2.73
N LEU A 35 2.20 0.03 2.70
CA LEU A 35 1.89 0.88 1.56
C LEU A 35 2.92 2.01 1.38
N GLU A 36 3.45 2.59 2.46
CA GLU A 36 4.55 3.56 2.40
C GLU A 36 5.79 2.95 1.74
N ASP A 37 6.19 1.74 2.14
CA ASP A 37 7.31 1.00 1.56
C ASP A 37 7.07 0.63 0.08
N ILE A 38 5.85 0.19 -0.29
CA ILE A 38 5.49 -0.09 -1.68
C ILE A 38 5.58 1.19 -2.53
N ILE A 39 5.04 2.30 -2.04
CA ILE A 39 5.09 3.61 -2.73
C ILE A 39 6.53 4.07 -2.93
N GLU A 40 7.38 3.93 -1.91
CA GLU A 40 8.79 4.30 -1.99
C GLU A 40 9.52 3.48 -3.07
N LYS A 41 9.33 2.15 -3.08
CA LYS A 41 9.93 1.25 -4.07
C LYS A 41 9.43 1.50 -5.49
N LEU A 42 8.17 1.87 -5.66
CA LEU A 42 7.61 2.21 -6.97
C LEU A 42 7.99 3.61 -7.45
N SER A 43 8.26 4.55 -6.52
CA SER A 43 8.71 5.90 -6.85
C SER A 43 10.20 5.96 -7.16
N ASN A 44 11.00 5.10 -6.50
CA ASN A 44 12.44 4.98 -6.69
C ASN A 44 12.81 3.52 -7.03
N PRO A 45 12.42 3.03 -8.22
CA PRO A 45 12.67 1.65 -8.58
C PRO A 45 14.18 1.38 -8.70
N PRO A 46 14.70 0.27 -8.14
CA PRO A 46 16.12 -0.05 -8.20
C PRO A 46 16.59 -0.58 -9.56
N PHE A 47 15.71 -0.61 -10.56
CA PHE A 47 15.96 -1.12 -11.92
C PHE A 47 14.98 -0.49 -12.91
N GLU A 48 15.22 -0.68 -14.22
CA GLU A 48 14.27 -0.27 -15.26
C GLU A 48 12.99 -1.11 -15.21
N ILE A 49 11.86 -0.41 -15.12
CA ILE A 49 10.51 -0.96 -15.09
C ILE A 49 9.72 -0.34 -16.22
N ASP A 50 8.80 -1.10 -16.80
CA ASP A 50 7.77 -0.55 -17.67
C ASP A 50 7.01 0.58 -16.95
N GLU A 51 7.11 1.79 -17.50
CA GLU A 51 6.57 3.00 -16.90
C GLU A 51 5.06 2.93 -16.71
N GLU A 52 4.34 2.31 -17.64
CA GLU A 52 2.88 2.19 -17.60
C GLU A 52 2.46 1.27 -16.44
N ILE A 53 3.12 0.12 -16.31
CA ILE A 53 2.86 -0.82 -15.21
C ILE A 53 3.22 -0.18 -13.86
N ARG A 54 4.37 0.48 -13.78
CA ARG A 54 4.81 1.17 -12.56
C ARG A 54 3.82 2.25 -12.13
N ALA A 55 3.39 3.09 -13.07
CA ALA A 55 2.44 4.17 -12.79
C ALA A 55 1.09 3.63 -12.30
N LYS A 56 0.57 2.58 -12.94
CA LYS A 56 -0.67 1.90 -12.52
C LYS A 56 -0.58 1.35 -11.09
N LEU A 57 0.50 0.65 -10.76
CA LEU A 57 0.72 0.11 -9.42
C LEU A 57 0.90 1.22 -8.38
N LEU A 58 1.61 2.29 -8.73
CA LEU A 58 1.85 3.43 -7.84
C LEU A 58 0.54 4.18 -7.52
N GLU A 59 -0.30 4.40 -8.53
CA GLU A 59 -1.62 4.99 -8.34
C GLU A 59 -2.48 4.12 -7.41
N LYS A 60 -2.55 2.81 -7.68
CA LYS A 60 -3.27 1.84 -6.84
C LYS A 60 -2.77 1.87 -5.39
N ALA A 61 -1.46 1.88 -5.18
CA ALA A 61 -0.85 1.96 -3.85
C ALA A 61 -1.20 3.26 -3.12
N LYS A 62 -1.15 4.41 -3.80
CA LYS A 62 -1.54 5.71 -3.22
C LYS A 62 -3.01 5.74 -2.82
N VAL A 63 -3.91 5.24 -3.66
CA VAL A 63 -5.34 5.14 -3.34
C VAL A 63 -5.56 4.28 -2.09
N CYS A 64 -4.90 3.12 -2.02
CA CYS A 64 -4.96 2.25 -0.85
C CYS A 64 -4.42 2.95 0.41
N TYR A 65 -3.33 3.71 0.28
CA TYR A 65 -2.70 4.41 1.40
C TYR A 65 -3.62 5.46 2.00
N TYR A 66 -4.24 6.30 1.17
CA TYR A 66 -5.17 7.31 1.66
C TYR A 66 -6.40 6.67 2.33
N ARG A 67 -6.93 5.58 1.76
CA ARG A 67 -8.00 4.81 2.40
C ARG A 67 -7.58 4.26 3.76
N ALA A 68 -6.38 3.69 3.86
CA ALA A 68 -5.83 3.16 5.11
C ALA A 68 -5.73 4.25 6.18
N LYS A 69 -5.15 5.42 5.84
CA LYS A 69 -5.04 6.58 6.73
C LYS A 69 -6.40 7.09 7.17
N THR A 70 -7.37 7.20 6.26
CA THR A 70 -8.73 7.64 6.60
C THR A 70 -9.40 6.67 7.57
N LEU A 71 -9.37 5.36 7.30
CA LEU A 71 -9.95 4.35 8.18
C LEU A 71 -9.28 4.35 9.56
N LEU A 72 -7.95 4.50 9.60
CA LEU A 72 -7.20 4.57 10.85
C LEU A 72 -7.63 5.80 11.68
N TYR A 73 -7.66 6.98 11.06
CA TYR A 73 -8.11 8.21 11.68
C TYR A 73 -9.55 8.11 12.22
N LEU A 74 -10.47 7.51 11.44
CA LEU A 74 -11.84 7.27 11.88
C LEU A 74 -11.91 6.31 13.08
N THR A 75 -11.05 5.29 13.10
CA THR A 75 -10.98 4.33 14.22
C THR A 75 -10.49 5.01 15.50
N GLU A 76 -9.47 5.86 15.39
CA GLU A 76 -8.90 6.61 16.52
C GLU A 76 -9.89 7.66 17.06
N THR A 77 -10.53 8.43 16.17
CA THR A 77 -11.50 9.46 16.56
C THR A 77 -12.80 8.88 17.13
N THR A 78 -13.27 7.75 16.59
CA THR A 78 -14.45 7.04 17.14
C THR A 78 -14.17 6.41 18.50
N ARG A 79 -12.94 5.95 18.76
CA ARG A 79 -12.53 5.49 20.11
C ARG A 79 -12.39 6.66 21.09
N GLY A 80 -11.90 7.81 20.65
CA GLY A 80 -11.77 9.02 21.47
C GLY A 80 -13.11 9.65 21.86
N ALA A 81 -14.16 9.52 21.05
CA ALA A 81 -15.48 10.09 21.30
C ALA A 81 -16.34 9.35 22.35
N LYS A 82 -15.81 8.29 22.99
CA LYS A 82 -16.54 7.50 24.00
C LYS A 82 -16.32 7.96 25.46
N TYR A 83 -15.76 9.15 25.69
CA TYR A 83 -15.55 9.69 27.03
C TYR A 83 -16.02 11.15 27.14
#